data_AF-A0A821X4P7-F1
#
_entry.id   AF-A0A821X4P7-F1
#
_cell.length_a   1.000
_cell.length_b   1.000
_cell.length_c   1.000
_cell.angle_alpha   90.00
_cell.angle_beta   90.00
_cell.angle_gamma   90.00
#
_symmetry.space_group_name_H-M   'P 1'
#
loop_
_entity.id
_entity.type
_entity.pdbx_description
1 polymer ?
#
loop_
_entity_poly.entity_id
_entity_poly.type
_entity_poly.pdbx_seq_one_letter_code
_entity_poly.pdbx_strand_id
1 'polypeptide(L)'
;KTLNEQFHNEMKQIRNDLIDIFQSDDIIIKLFYVILLFSNQISLNQATQCILTPDINPLNIFQRQNIFVDLVYRYCLHQYGYNQAPILFLRYIYKLMKVQRLVDEIKFTINSYIDITELSPLMQSLVM
;
A
#
# COMPACT_ATOMS: atom_id res chain seq x y z
N LYS A 1 26.38 10.23 15.66
CA LYS A 1 26.26 10.77 14.28
C LYS A 1 25.90 9.71 13.22
N THR A 2 26.03 8.41 13.53
CA THR A 2 25.75 7.28 12.63
C THR A 2 24.28 6.87 12.50
N LEU A 3 23.44 7.11 13.51
CA LEU A 3 22.02 6.73 13.50
C LEU A 3 21.21 7.43 12.39
N ASN A 4 21.53 8.71 12.13
CA ASN A 4 20.82 9.55 11.16
C ASN A 4 21.18 9.19 9.71
N GLU A 5 22.42 8.74 9.47
CA GLU A 5 22.89 8.31 8.14
C GLU A 5 22.27 6.97 7.73
N GLN A 6 22.17 6.01 8.67
CA GLN A 6 21.56 4.72 8.38
C GLN A 6 20.06 4.87 8.06
N PHE A 7 19.33 5.60 8.91
CA PHE A 7 17.92 5.92 8.66
C PHE A 7 17.74 6.64 7.30
N HIS A 8 18.60 7.60 6.99
CA HIS A 8 18.52 8.32 5.71
C HIS A 8 18.73 7.41 4.50
N ASN A 9 19.68 6.47 4.58
CA ASN A 9 19.93 5.50 3.52
C ASN A 9 18.76 4.51 3.33
N GLU A 10 18.18 4.01 4.43
CA GLU A 10 16.99 3.15 4.40
C GLU A 10 15.80 3.89 3.75
N MET A 11 15.53 5.13 4.17
CA MET A 11 14.47 5.95 3.58
C MET A 11 14.70 6.27 2.10
N LYS A 12 15.96 6.48 1.69
CA LYS A 12 16.32 6.71 0.29
C LYS A 12 16.07 5.47 -0.57
N GLN A 13 16.35 4.28 -0.04
CA GLN A 13 16.07 3.03 -0.72
C GLN A 13 14.56 2.81 -0.89
N ILE A 14 13.79 2.98 0.19
CA ILE A 14 12.32 2.90 0.18
C ILE A 14 11.72 3.88 -0.85
N ARG A 15 12.25 5.11 -0.92
CA ARG A 15 11.82 6.10 -1.92
C ARG A 15 12.03 5.59 -3.36
N ASN A 16 13.20 5.02 -3.66
CA ASN A 16 13.49 4.53 -5.00
C ASN A 16 12.57 3.37 -5.36
N ASP A 17 12.32 2.46 -4.42
CA ASP A 17 11.38 1.35 -4.59
C ASP A 17 9.95 1.83 -4.89
N LEU A 18 9.51 2.93 -4.25
CA LEU A 18 8.21 3.55 -4.53
C LEU A 18 8.17 4.18 -5.93
N ILE A 19 9.22 4.89 -6.35
CA ILE A 19 9.27 5.52 -7.69
C ILE A 19 9.12 4.47 -8.79
N ASP A 20 9.81 3.33 -8.69
CA ASP A 20 9.70 2.23 -9.66
C ASP A 20 8.29 1.61 -9.72
N ILE A 21 7.55 1.69 -8.61
CA ILE A 21 6.15 1.25 -8.56
C ILE A 21 5.24 2.26 -9.26
N PHE A 22 5.45 3.55 -9.00
CA PHE A 22 4.65 4.65 -9.55
C PHE A 22 4.94 5.00 -11.01
N GLN A 23 5.99 4.47 -11.64
CA GLN A 23 6.22 4.60 -13.09
C GLN A 23 5.32 3.66 -13.94
N SER A 24 4.11 3.37 -13.46
CA SER A 24 3.15 2.48 -14.14
C SER A 24 2.12 3.29 -14.93
N ASP A 25 1.25 2.60 -15.66
CA ASP A 25 0.08 3.21 -16.33
C ASP A 25 -0.81 3.98 -15.32
N ASP A 26 -1.22 5.19 -15.67
CA ASP A 26 -2.02 6.08 -14.81
C ASP A 26 -3.34 5.44 -14.34
N ILE A 27 -3.99 4.64 -15.18
CA ILE A 27 -5.24 3.94 -14.82
C ILE A 27 -4.95 2.87 -13.77
N ILE A 28 -3.86 2.12 -13.96
CA ILE A 28 -3.42 1.11 -12.99
C ILE A 28 -3.10 1.76 -11.64
N ILE A 29 -2.42 2.89 -11.64
CA ILE A 29 -2.10 3.64 -10.40
C ILE A 29 -3.37 4.07 -9.68
N LYS A 30 -4.37 4.59 -10.40
CA LYS A 30 -5.67 4.96 -9.81
C LYS A 30 -6.37 3.75 -9.18
N LEU A 31 -6.38 2.61 -9.88
CA LEU A 31 -6.95 1.37 -9.35
C LEU A 31 -6.19 0.87 -8.12
N PHE A 32 -4.87 1.01 -8.11
CA PHE A 32 -4.04 0.67 -6.95
C PHE A 32 -4.40 1.51 -5.73
N TYR A 33 -4.54 2.82 -5.87
CA TYR A 33 -4.95 3.66 -4.74
C TYR A 33 -6.29 3.21 -4.14
N VAL A 34 -7.24 2.83 -4.98
CA VAL A 34 -8.53 2.32 -4.52
C VAL A 34 -8.38 0.96 -3.82
N ILE A 35 -7.61 0.03 -4.38
CA ILE A 35 -7.32 -1.27 -3.76
C ILE A 35 -6.64 -1.07 -2.39
N LEU A 36 -5.66 -0.16 -2.32
CA LEU A 36 -4.92 0.15 -1.11
C LEU A 36 -5.79 0.81 -0.03
N LEU A 37 -6.77 1.63 -0.42
CA LEU A 37 -7.73 2.25 0.50
C LEU A 37 -8.57 1.22 1.25
N PHE A 38 -8.86 0.08 0.61
CA PHE A 38 -9.57 -1.04 1.23
C PHE A 38 -8.62 -2.09 1.84
N SER A 39 -7.31 -1.84 1.89
CA SER A 39 -6.33 -2.80 2.42
C SER A 39 -6.14 -2.62 3.92
N ASN A 40 -6.34 -3.69 4.69
CA ASN A 40 -6.23 -3.70 6.14
C ASN A 40 -4.86 -3.26 6.70
N GLN A 41 -3.78 -3.30 5.91
CA GLN A 41 -2.44 -2.85 6.34
C GLN A 41 -2.25 -1.33 6.28
N ILE A 42 -2.98 -0.67 5.39
CA ILE A 42 -2.89 0.79 5.13
C ILE A 42 -4.11 1.51 5.73
N SER A 43 -5.29 0.89 5.66
CA SER A 43 -6.46 1.36 6.39
C SER A 43 -6.30 0.99 7.86
N LEU A 44 -6.39 2.01 8.72
CA LEU A 44 -6.39 2.01 10.18
C LEU A 44 -7.51 1.15 10.83
N ASN A 45 -7.64 -0.13 10.45
CA ASN A 45 -8.59 -1.05 11.09
C ASN A 45 -8.00 -1.76 12.32
N GLN A 46 -6.77 -1.43 12.73
CA GLN A 46 -6.13 -2.03 13.91
C GLN A 46 -6.01 -1.07 15.11
N ALA A 47 -5.95 0.26 14.90
CA ALA A 47 -5.62 1.15 16.01
C ALA A 47 -6.82 1.60 16.85
N THR A 48 -8.06 1.38 16.41
CA THR A 48 -9.21 1.71 17.27
C THR A 48 -10.43 0.87 16.92
N GLN A 49 -11.03 0.30 17.95
CA GLN A 49 -12.48 0.11 18.08
C GLN A 49 -13.24 1.46 17.99
N CYS A 50 -12.78 2.41 17.18
CA CYS A 50 -13.48 3.66 16.92
C CYS A 50 -14.33 3.44 15.67
N ILE A 51 -15.58 3.06 15.95
CA ILE A 51 -16.73 3.50 15.16
C ILE A 51 -16.67 3.05 13.68
N LEU A 52 -16.22 1.82 13.41
CA LEU A 52 -16.92 1.08 12.38
C LEU A 52 -18.27 0.73 13.00
N THR A 53 -19.34 1.37 12.52
CA THR A 53 -20.72 0.93 12.80
C THR A 53 -20.78 -0.60 12.72
N PRO A 54 -21.56 -1.28 13.59
CA PRO A 54 -21.66 -2.75 13.61
C PRO A 54 -22.01 -3.41 12.26
N ASP A 55 -22.34 -2.61 11.24
CA ASP A 55 -22.67 -3.02 9.87
C ASP A 55 -21.48 -3.15 8.89
N ILE A 56 -20.25 -2.77 9.25
CA ILE A 56 -19.09 -2.90 8.33
C ILE A 56 -18.46 -4.29 8.49
N ASN A 57 -19.03 -5.26 7.77
CA ASN A 57 -18.50 -6.61 7.69
C ASN A 57 -17.15 -6.64 6.95
N PRO A 58 -16.06 -7.17 7.55
CA PRO A 58 -14.76 -7.32 6.89
C PRO A 58 -14.83 -8.08 5.56
N LEU A 59 -15.78 -9.01 5.41
CA LEU A 59 -16.05 -9.70 4.14
C LEU A 59 -16.44 -8.71 3.03
N ASN A 60 -17.18 -7.64 3.34
CA ASN A 60 -17.61 -6.65 2.36
C ASN A 60 -16.42 -5.81 1.86
N ILE A 61 -15.41 -5.54 2.71
CA ILE A 61 -14.19 -4.82 2.33
C ILE A 61 -13.36 -5.67 1.37
N PHE A 62 -13.18 -6.95 1.70
CA PHE A 62 -12.46 -7.90 0.84
C PHE A 62 -13.17 -8.11 -0.50
N GLN A 63 -14.50 -8.25 -0.49
CA GLN A 63 -15.30 -8.32 -1.72
C GLN A 63 -15.13 -7.07 -2.59
N ARG A 64 -15.12 -5.87 -2.00
CA ARG A 64 -14.86 -4.63 -2.72
C ARG A 64 -13.45 -4.58 -3.31
N GLN A 65 -12.42 -5.00 -2.57
CA GLN A 65 -11.06 -5.12 -3.12
C GLN A 65 -11.02 -6.03 -4.35
N ASN A 66 -11.66 -7.19 -4.27
CA ASN A 66 -11.67 -8.15 -5.38
C ASN A 66 -12.30 -7.59 -6.65
N ILE A 67 -13.32 -6.72 -6.54
CA ILE A 67 -13.90 -6.03 -7.70
C ILE A 67 -12.85 -5.18 -8.41
N PHE A 68 -12.03 -4.44 -7.66
CA PHE A 68 -11.00 -3.60 -8.26
C PHE A 68 -9.80 -4.41 -8.79
N VAL A 69 -9.45 -5.51 -8.13
CA VAL A 69 -8.45 -6.46 -8.65
C VAL A 69 -8.90 -7.09 -9.96
N ASP A 70 -10.17 -7.52 -10.05
CA ASP A 70 -10.76 -8.04 -11.30
C ASP A 70 -10.75 -6.95 -12.39
N LEU A 71 -11.06 -5.70 -12.03
CA LEU A 71 -11.02 -4.57 -12.96
C LEU A 71 -9.61 -4.32 -13.51
N VAL A 72 -8.56 -4.49 -12.69
CA VAL A 72 -7.17 -4.44 -13.17
C VAL A 72 -6.91 -5.53 -14.20
N TYR A 73 -7.34 -6.77 -13.94
CA TYR A 73 -7.17 -7.87 -14.88
C TYR A 73 -7.91 -7.62 -16.21
N ARG A 74 -9.16 -7.17 -16.14
CA ARG A 74 -9.96 -6.81 -17.33
C ARG A 74 -9.34 -5.67 -18.12
N TYR A 75 -8.82 -4.66 -17.43
CA TYR A 75 -8.08 -3.58 -18.08
C TYR A 75 -6.85 -4.12 -18.82
N CYS A 76 -6.07 -4.98 -18.18
CA CYS A 76 -4.93 -5.62 -18.82
C CYS A 76 -5.33 -6.43 -20.07
N LEU A 77 -6.42 -7.19 -19.98
CA LEU A 77 -6.96 -7.95 -21.12
C LEU A 77 -7.38 -7.04 -22.27
N HIS A 78 -8.10 -5.96 -21.96
CA HIS A 78 -8.57 -5.01 -22.97
C HIS A 78 -7.41 -4.29 -23.66
N GLN A 79 -6.39 -3.88 -22.90
CA GLN A 79 -5.31 -3.02 -23.39
C GLN A 79 -4.17 -3.80 -24.07
N TYR A 80 -3.84 -5.00 -23.57
CA TYR A 80 -2.65 -5.76 -24.00
C TYR A 80 -2.96 -7.15 -24.58
N GLY A 81 -4.24 -7.55 -24.57
CA GLY A 81 -4.69 -8.83 -25.10
C GLY A 81 -4.32 -10.05 -24.25
N TYR A 82 -4.86 -11.21 -24.63
CA TYR A 82 -4.79 -12.45 -23.84
C TYR A 82 -3.37 -12.96 -23.55
N ASN A 83 -2.41 -12.68 -24.43
CA ASN A 83 -1.05 -13.20 -24.29
C ASN A 83 -0.22 -12.44 -23.25
N GLN A 84 -0.38 -11.11 -23.18
CA GLN A 84 0.42 -10.26 -22.29
C GLN A 84 -0.28 -9.91 -20.98
N ALA A 85 -1.62 -9.89 -20.98
CA ALA A 85 -2.41 -9.48 -19.83
C ALA A 85 -2.10 -10.26 -18.53
N PRO A 86 -1.97 -11.60 -18.52
CA PRO A 86 -1.68 -12.33 -17.28
C PRO A 86 -0.31 -11.95 -16.68
N ILE A 87 0.69 -11.73 -17.53
CA ILE A 87 2.05 -11.35 -17.09
C ILE A 87 2.03 -9.95 -16.48
N LEU A 88 1.38 -9.00 -17.15
CA LEU A 88 1.27 -7.62 -16.67
C LEU A 88 0.45 -7.55 -15.38
N PHE A 89 -0.67 -8.28 -15.33
CA PHE A 89 -1.49 -8.40 -14.12
C PHE A 89 -0.68 -8.91 -12.93
N LEU A 90 0.05 -10.03 -13.09
CA LEU A 90 0.90 -10.55 -12.02
C LEU A 90 1.97 -9.55 -11.59
N ARG A 91 2.60 -8.85 -12.55
CA ARG A 91 3.58 -7.80 -12.25
C ARG A 91 2.95 -6.66 -11.44
N TYR A 92 1.74 -6.27 -11.78
CA TYR A 92 0.99 -5.24 -11.06
C TYR A 92 0.60 -5.67 -9.65
N ILE A 93 0.07 -6.88 -9.48
CA ILE A 93 -0.26 -7.41 -8.15
C ILE A 93 1.00 -7.54 -7.28
N TYR A 94 2.12 -7.99 -7.86
CA TYR A 94 3.39 -8.03 -7.14
C TYR A 94 3.84 -6.64 -6.67
N LYS A 95 3.71 -5.61 -7.51
CA LYS A 95 3.99 -4.22 -7.12
C LYS A 95 3.09 -3.77 -5.96
N LEU A 96 1.80 -4.10 -5.99
CA LEU A 96 0.85 -3.76 -4.92
C LEU A 96 1.27 -4.41 -3.59
N MET A 97 1.61 -5.69 -3.60
CA MET A 97 2.11 -6.40 -2.41
C MET A 97 3.44 -5.79 -1.90
N LYS A 98 4.31 -5.34 -2.80
CA LYS A 98 5.54 -4.64 -2.44
C LYS A 98 5.25 -3.31 -1.73
N VAL A 99 4.26 -2.53 -2.18
CA VAL A 99 3.85 -1.30 -1.46
C VAL A 99 3.38 -1.63 -0.05
N GLN A 100 2.52 -2.63 0.11
CA GLN A 100 2.03 -3.04 1.43
C GLN A 100 3.17 -3.43 2.37
N ARG A 101 4.14 -4.19 1.87
CA ARG A 101 5.34 -4.55 2.63
C ARG A 101 6.19 -3.32 2.97
N LEU A 102 6.39 -2.38 2.03
CA LEU A 102 7.14 -1.16 2.28
C LEU A 102 6.47 -0.30 3.37
N VAL A 103 5.14 -0.28 3.43
CA VAL A 103 4.42 0.39 4.53
C VAL A 103 4.78 -0.24 5.88
N ASP A 104 4.80 -1.57 5.98
CA ASP A 104 5.18 -2.26 7.22
C ASP A 104 6.66 -1.99 7.58
N GLU A 105 7.56 -1.96 6.59
CA GLU A 105 8.97 -1.61 6.79
C GLU A 105 9.14 -0.16 7.28
N ILE A 106 8.40 0.80 6.71
CA ILE A 106 8.41 2.20 7.18
C ILE A 106 7.94 2.29 8.63
N LYS A 107 6.84 1.63 8.99
CA LYS A 107 6.33 1.61 10.38
C LYS A 107 7.38 1.06 11.33
N PHE A 108 8.02 -0.06 10.96
CA PHE A 108 9.08 -0.66 11.75
C PHE A 108 10.28 0.26 11.91
N THR A 109 10.78 0.85 10.82
CA THR A 109 11.93 1.77 10.84
C THR A 109 11.63 2.99 11.72
N ILE A 110 10.44 3.61 11.58
CA ILE A 110 10.07 4.76 12.42
C ILE A 110 10.07 4.37 13.90
N ASN A 111 9.42 3.25 14.26
CA ASN A 111 9.36 2.76 15.63
C ASN A 111 10.73 2.36 16.20
N SER A 112 11.71 2.04 15.35
CA SER A 112 13.06 1.62 15.78
C SER A 112 14.00 2.80 16.03
N TYR A 113 13.74 3.97 15.44
CA TYR A 113 14.67 5.11 15.43
C TYR A 113 14.10 6.41 16.00
N ILE A 114 12.78 6.57 16.07
CA ILE A 114 12.13 7.82 16.47
C ILE A 114 11.16 7.52 17.62
N ASP A 115 11.19 8.34 18.68
CA ASP A 115 10.12 8.32 19.68
C ASP A 115 8.83 8.81 19.01
N ILE A 116 7.80 7.96 18.97
CA ILE A 116 6.52 8.23 18.30
C ILE A 116 5.92 9.57 18.75
N THR A 117 6.17 9.99 20.01
CA THR A 117 5.68 11.26 20.56
C THR A 117 6.25 12.50 19.86
N GLU A 118 7.40 12.38 19.20
CA GLU A 118 8.04 13.45 18.42
C GLU A 118 7.43 13.62 17.02
N LEU A 119 6.60 12.68 16.58
CA LEU A 119 5.93 12.75 15.28
C LEU A 119 4.68 13.62 15.34
N SER A 120 4.28 14.18 14.19
CA SER A 120 2.98 14.86 14.07
C SER A 120 1.82 13.88 14.33
N PRO A 121 0.66 14.34 14.85
CA PRO A 121 -0.48 13.46 15.13
C PRO A 121 -0.94 12.61 13.93
N LEU A 122 -0.85 13.17 12.72
CA LEU A 122 -1.14 12.42 11.50
C LEU A 122 -0.16 11.27 11.29
N MET A 123 1.15 11.51 11.46
CA MET A 123 2.16 10.46 11.33
C MET A 123 2.09 9.43 12.45
N GLN A 124 1.76 9.85 13.67
CA GLN A 124 1.49 8.92 14.77
C GLN A 124 0.35 7.96 14.39
N SER A 125 -0.75 8.47 13.83
CA SER A 125 -1.87 7.62 13.40
C SER A 125 -1.51 6.65 12.26
N LEU A 126 -0.48 6.94 11.47
CA LEU A 126 -0.04 6.06 10.38
C LEU A 126 0.92 4.96 10.87
N VAL A 127 1.53 5.14 12.04
CA VAL A 127 2.56 4.25 12.59
C VAL A 127 2.02 3.37 13.73
N MET A 128 1.03 3.86 14.48
CA MET A 128 0.25 3.12 15.49
C MET A 128 -0.81 2.22 14.86
#